data_AF-A0AAV6PJR8-F1
#
_entry.id   AF-A0AAV6PJR8-F1
#
_cell.length_a   1.000
_cell.length_b   1.000
_cell.length_c   1.000
_cell.angle_alpha   90.00
_cell.angle_beta   90.00
_cell.angle_gamma   90.00
#
_symmetry.space_group_name_H-M   'P 1'
#
loop_
_entity.id
_entity.type
_entity.pdbx_description
1 polymer ?
#
loop_
_entity_poly.entity_id
_entity_poly.type
_entity_poly.pdbx_seq_one_letter_code
_entity_poly.pdbx_strand_id
1 'polypeptide(L)'
;MDPQRNHVTRDDLRSETREIQPPSSSSPSSSSGQTASDPRQPRYSDGFTVIPPKESQRRELVATLQKDEEKLQRWTEDNRVTHVHMEPETLGGHMTQAEVRQKQQTNQRSSKLQKKLKQEEQERMRRQEEEKLLQKMKDEQRSKSEIQSLLPRRLSPIRYRFITTMFKSDNYQRLSRSRYYRRLSPDRRSRYYHDV
;
A
#
# COMPACT_ATOMS: atom_id res chain seq x y z
N MET A 1 -16.69 20.16 -4.04
CA MET A 1 -16.53 18.92 -4.83
C MET A 1 -16.63 17.78 -3.83
N ASP A 2 -17.85 17.43 -3.49
CA ASP A 2 -18.18 16.41 -2.49
C ASP A 2 -18.68 15.16 -3.21
N PRO A 3 -18.02 14.00 -3.07
CA PRO A 3 -18.59 12.77 -3.55
C PRO A 3 -19.53 12.21 -2.47
N GLN A 4 -20.84 12.31 -2.74
CA GLN A 4 -21.86 11.59 -1.98
C GLN A 4 -21.56 10.09 -2.00
N ARG A 5 -21.36 9.53 -0.83
CA ARG A 5 -21.16 8.10 -0.59
C ARG A 5 -22.53 7.48 -0.42
N ASN A 6 -23.04 6.86 -1.49
CA ASN A 6 -24.28 6.09 -1.47
C ASN A 6 -24.14 4.94 -0.45
N HIS A 7 -24.79 5.08 0.71
CA HIS A 7 -24.98 3.99 1.66
C HIS A 7 -26.18 3.17 1.20
N VAL A 8 -25.90 2.04 0.54
CA VAL A 8 -26.93 1.01 0.30
C VAL A 8 -27.06 0.19 1.57
N THR A 9 -28.21 0.28 2.22
CA THR A 9 -28.54 -0.49 3.41
C THR A 9 -28.86 -1.93 3.00
N ARG A 10 -28.50 -2.90 3.84
CA ARG A 10 -28.60 -4.34 3.59
C ARG A 10 -30.05 -4.87 3.46
N ASP A 11 -31.04 -3.98 3.48
CA ASP A 11 -32.47 -4.26 3.45
C ASP A 11 -33.09 -4.17 2.04
N ASP A 12 -32.34 -3.73 1.01
CA ASP A 12 -32.85 -3.54 -0.36
C ASP A 12 -32.90 -4.83 -1.23
N LEU A 13 -32.65 -6.02 -0.64
CA LEU A 13 -32.69 -7.31 -1.37
C LEU A 13 -33.99 -8.12 -1.17
N ARG A 14 -35.07 -7.51 -0.67
CA ARG A 14 -36.33 -8.23 -0.35
C ARG A 14 -37.55 -7.83 -1.21
N SER A 15 -37.35 -7.43 -2.46
CA SER A 15 -38.46 -7.06 -3.35
C SER A 15 -38.20 -7.41 -4.81
N GLU A 16 -38.08 -8.69 -5.16
CA GLU A 16 -38.34 -9.12 -6.54
C GLU A 16 -38.85 -10.57 -6.60
N THR A 17 -39.91 -10.84 -5.84
CA THR A 17 -40.79 -11.97 -6.16
C THR A 17 -41.57 -11.58 -7.42
N ARG A 18 -41.06 -11.95 -8.59
CA ARG A 18 -41.86 -11.91 -9.82
C ARG A 18 -43.00 -12.92 -9.64
N GLU A 19 -44.16 -12.38 -9.31
CA GLU A 19 -45.45 -13.05 -9.37
C GLU A 19 -45.70 -13.45 -10.82
N ILE A 20 -45.44 -14.72 -11.15
CA ILE A 20 -45.79 -15.28 -12.44
C ILE A 20 -47.30 -15.55 -12.39
N GLN A 21 -48.08 -14.58 -12.88
CA GLN A 21 -49.46 -14.82 -13.27
C GLN A 21 -49.49 -15.96 -14.32
N PRO A 22 -50.34 -16.99 -14.14
CA PRO A 22 -50.56 -17.95 -15.21
C PRO A 22 -51.27 -17.25 -16.37
N PRO A 23 -50.77 -17.36 -17.62
CA PRO A 23 -51.41 -16.73 -18.75
C PRO A 23 -52.77 -17.36 -19.02
N SER A 24 -53.73 -16.47 -19.27
CA SER A 24 -55.08 -16.75 -19.72
C SER A 24 -55.09 -17.68 -20.94
N SER A 25 -56.05 -18.59 -20.90
CA SER A 25 -56.41 -19.53 -21.95
C SER A 25 -56.65 -18.83 -23.29
N SER A 26 -55.74 -19.01 -24.24
CA SER A 26 -56.06 -18.92 -25.67
C SER A 26 -55.88 -20.31 -26.28
N SER A 27 -57.02 -20.92 -26.62
CA SER A 27 -57.06 -22.13 -27.43
C SER A 27 -56.60 -21.82 -28.86
N PRO A 28 -55.89 -22.76 -29.50
CA PRO A 28 -56.31 -23.17 -30.82
C PRO A 28 -56.75 -24.63 -30.75
N SER A 29 -57.98 -24.84 -31.19
CA SER A 29 -58.56 -26.14 -31.49
C SER A 29 -57.64 -26.90 -32.45
N SER A 30 -57.26 -28.10 -32.06
CA SER A 30 -56.80 -29.15 -32.98
C SER A 30 -57.29 -30.48 -32.43
N SER A 31 -58.35 -30.95 -33.06
CA SER A 31 -59.01 -32.22 -32.85
C SER A 31 -58.08 -33.41 -33.08
N SER A 32 -57.89 -34.27 -32.06
CA SER A 32 -57.88 -35.72 -32.26
C SER A 32 -57.95 -36.46 -30.92
N GLY A 33 -59.01 -37.25 -30.74
CA GLY A 33 -59.02 -38.49 -29.94
C GLY A 33 -58.58 -38.38 -28.48
N GLN A 34 -59.54 -38.13 -27.58
CA GLN A 34 -59.40 -38.58 -26.20
C GLN A 34 -59.48 -40.12 -26.17
N THR A 35 -58.34 -40.79 -26.20
CA THR A 35 -58.21 -42.12 -25.61
C THR A 35 -57.63 -41.93 -24.23
N ALA A 36 -58.33 -42.40 -23.19
CA ALA A 36 -57.78 -42.48 -21.84
C ALA A 36 -56.53 -43.39 -21.88
N SER A 37 -55.36 -42.78 -22.05
CA SER A 37 -54.08 -43.49 -22.04
C SER A 37 -53.73 -43.85 -20.61
N ASP A 38 -53.37 -45.10 -20.38
CA ASP A 38 -52.78 -45.57 -19.12
C ASP A 38 -51.69 -44.56 -18.66
N PRO A 39 -51.78 -44.00 -17.44
CA PRO A 39 -50.84 -42.98 -16.93
C PRO A 39 -49.38 -43.46 -16.85
N ARG A 40 -49.11 -44.74 -17.16
CA ARG A 40 -47.77 -45.34 -17.23
C ARG A 40 -47.16 -45.40 -18.62
N GLN A 41 -47.88 -45.01 -19.66
CA GLN A 41 -47.37 -45.06 -21.03
C GLN A 41 -46.41 -43.87 -21.29
N PRO A 42 -45.23 -44.12 -21.88
CA PRO A 42 -44.35 -43.05 -22.34
C PRO A 42 -45.07 -42.12 -23.32
N ARG A 43 -45.03 -40.81 -23.06
CA ARG A 43 -45.58 -39.80 -23.98
C ARG A 43 -44.46 -39.31 -24.90
N TYR A 44 -44.68 -39.37 -26.20
CA TYR A 44 -43.73 -38.89 -27.20
C TYR A 44 -44.09 -37.45 -27.58
N SER A 45 -43.13 -36.53 -27.44
CA SER A 45 -43.27 -35.12 -27.81
C SER A 45 -42.07 -34.72 -28.66
N ASP A 46 -42.34 -34.16 -29.84
CA ASP A 46 -41.42 -33.76 -30.92
C ASP A 46 -39.92 -33.73 -30.56
N GLY A 47 -39.28 -34.91 -30.55
CA GLY A 47 -37.84 -35.12 -30.28
C GLY A 47 -37.45 -35.79 -28.94
N PHE A 48 -38.36 -35.98 -27.98
CA PHE A 48 -38.08 -36.63 -26.70
C PHE A 48 -39.25 -37.49 -26.18
N THR A 49 -38.90 -38.47 -25.35
CA THR A 49 -39.86 -39.38 -24.71
C THR A 49 -39.99 -39.05 -23.23
N VAL A 50 -41.19 -38.66 -22.79
CA VAL A 50 -41.53 -38.39 -21.39
C VAL A 50 -42.03 -39.68 -20.74
N ILE A 51 -41.20 -40.31 -19.91
CA ILE A 51 -41.57 -41.49 -19.13
C ILE A 51 -42.06 -41.05 -17.75
N PRO A 52 -43.30 -41.39 -17.35
CA PRO A 52 -43.84 -41.03 -16.04
C PRO A 52 -43.09 -41.77 -14.91
N PRO A 53 -42.81 -41.12 -13.77
CA PRO A 53 -42.14 -41.77 -12.64
C PRO A 53 -42.90 -43.00 -12.13
N LYS A 54 -42.16 -44.02 -11.68
CA LYS A 54 -42.76 -45.16 -10.97
C LYS A 54 -43.21 -44.71 -9.59
N GLU A 55 -44.51 -44.50 -9.42
CA GLU A 55 -45.10 -43.97 -8.19
C GLU A 55 -44.74 -44.77 -6.93
N SER A 56 -44.57 -46.10 -7.01
CA SER A 56 -44.11 -46.91 -5.88
C SER A 56 -42.67 -46.58 -5.47
N GLN A 57 -41.74 -46.54 -6.43
CA GLN A 57 -40.34 -46.19 -6.21
C GLN A 57 -40.20 -44.73 -5.75
N ARG A 58 -41.02 -43.83 -6.30
CA ARG A 58 -41.07 -42.43 -5.89
C ARG A 58 -41.50 -42.28 -4.43
N ARG A 59 -42.55 -42.99 -4.02
CA ARG A 59 -43.03 -42.99 -2.63
C ARG A 59 -42.00 -43.57 -1.67
N GLU A 60 -41.33 -44.65 -2.06
CA GLU A 60 -40.24 -45.24 -1.29
C GLU A 60 -39.09 -44.25 -1.11
N LEU A 61 -38.66 -43.59 -2.18
CA LEU A 61 -37.59 -42.59 -2.16
C LEU A 61 -37.96 -41.40 -1.27
N VAL A 62 -39.19 -40.89 -1.39
CA VAL A 62 -39.67 -39.79 -0.52
C VAL A 62 -39.70 -40.23 0.94
N ALA A 63 -40.16 -41.44 1.23
CA ALA A 63 -40.19 -41.97 2.60
C ALA A 63 -38.78 -42.19 3.17
N THR A 64 -37.79 -42.60 2.37
CA THR A 64 -36.40 -42.70 2.82
C THR A 64 -35.78 -41.32 3.06
N LEU A 65 -36.03 -40.35 2.17
CA LEU A 65 -35.54 -38.98 2.33
C LEU A 65 -36.05 -38.35 3.63
N GLN A 66 -37.35 -38.49 3.92
CA GLN A 66 -37.94 -37.98 5.15
C GLN A 66 -37.28 -38.61 6.40
N LYS A 67 -37.08 -39.93 6.38
CA LYS A 67 -36.41 -40.63 7.48
C LYS A 67 -34.96 -40.18 7.67
N ASP A 68 -34.25 -39.92 6.58
CA ASP A 68 -32.85 -39.49 6.65
C ASP A 68 -32.72 -38.03 7.08
N GLU A 69 -33.67 -37.17 6.68
CA GLU A 69 -33.77 -35.79 7.16
C GLU A 69 -34.03 -35.75 8.68
N GLU A 70 -34.98 -36.56 9.18
CA GLU A 70 -35.25 -36.66 10.63
C GLU A 70 -34.03 -37.17 11.40
N LYS A 71 -33.32 -38.17 10.89
CA LYS A 71 -32.08 -38.68 11.51
C LYS A 71 -31.00 -37.62 11.55
N LEU A 72 -30.85 -36.83 10.48
CA LEU A 72 -29.88 -35.75 10.43
C LEU A 72 -30.22 -34.68 11.47
N GLN A 73 -31.49 -34.29 11.58
CA GLN A 73 -31.95 -33.33 12.59
C GLN A 73 -31.66 -33.82 14.01
N ARG A 74 -32.00 -35.07 14.33
CA ARG A 74 -31.67 -35.67 15.63
C ARG A 74 -30.17 -35.69 15.90
N TRP A 75 -29.36 -36.10 14.91
CA TRP A 75 -27.91 -36.07 15.06
C TRP A 75 -27.40 -34.64 15.28
N THR A 76 -27.93 -33.65 14.58
CA THR A 76 -27.53 -32.25 14.78
C THR A 76 -27.93 -31.72 16.15
N GLU A 77 -29.07 -32.16 16.70
CA GLU A 77 -29.52 -31.80 18.05
C GLU A 77 -28.68 -32.48 19.13
N ASP A 78 -28.42 -33.77 18.99
CA ASP A 78 -27.58 -34.56 19.91
C ASP A 78 -26.12 -34.08 19.91
N ASN A 79 -25.61 -33.67 18.75
CA ASN A 79 -24.26 -33.13 18.60
C ASN A 79 -24.24 -31.59 18.69
N ARG A 80 -25.38 -30.96 18.99
CA ARG A 80 -25.42 -29.51 19.19
C ARG A 80 -24.72 -29.21 20.49
N VAL A 81 -23.57 -28.55 20.40
CA VAL A 81 -22.90 -28.06 21.60
C VAL A 81 -23.79 -26.98 22.22
N THR A 82 -24.47 -27.34 23.32
CA THR A 82 -25.53 -26.55 23.96
C THR A 82 -25.04 -25.19 24.46
N HIS A 83 -23.82 -25.16 24.98
CA HIS A 83 -23.12 -23.94 25.39
C HIS A 83 -21.64 -24.29 25.57
N VAL A 84 -20.77 -23.73 24.71
CA VAL A 84 -19.33 -23.82 24.95
C VAL A 84 -19.00 -22.79 26.04
N HIS A 85 -19.23 -23.13 27.32
CA HIS A 85 -18.63 -22.40 28.42
C HIS A 85 -17.20 -22.88 28.60
N MET A 86 -16.37 -22.61 27.60
CA MET A 86 -14.94 -22.64 27.86
C MET A 86 -14.64 -21.37 28.64
N GLU A 87 -14.14 -21.53 29.86
CA GLU A 87 -13.45 -20.43 30.52
C GLU A 87 -12.45 -19.92 29.50
N PRO A 88 -12.57 -18.65 29.07
CA PRO A 88 -11.68 -18.13 28.06
C PRO A 88 -10.27 -18.32 28.56
N GLU A 89 -9.43 -19.02 27.77
CA GLU A 89 -8.08 -19.42 28.14
C GLU A 89 -7.40 -18.25 28.88
N THR A 90 -7.24 -18.38 30.18
CA THR A 90 -6.74 -17.27 31.00
C THR A 90 -5.23 -17.25 30.86
N LEU A 91 -4.68 -16.12 30.45
CA LEU A 91 -3.23 -15.98 30.30
C LEU A 91 -2.62 -15.59 31.65
N GLY A 92 -2.83 -16.42 32.68
CA GLY A 92 -2.44 -16.14 34.07
C GLY A 92 -3.19 -14.94 34.69
N GLY A 93 -3.76 -15.11 35.88
CA GLY A 93 -4.53 -14.05 36.54
C GLY A 93 -5.98 -13.94 36.04
N HIS A 94 -6.60 -12.77 36.24
CA HIS A 94 -8.06 -12.56 36.07
C HIS A 94 -8.47 -12.14 34.64
N MET A 95 -7.53 -12.00 33.71
CA MET A 95 -7.81 -11.52 32.36
C MET A 95 -7.87 -12.66 31.36
N THR A 96 -8.75 -12.51 30.37
CA THR A 96 -8.90 -13.48 29.27
C THR A 96 -7.80 -13.30 28.23
N GLN A 97 -7.32 -14.37 27.58
CA GLN A 97 -6.31 -14.27 26.52
C GLN A 97 -6.76 -13.35 25.36
N ALA A 98 -8.05 -13.34 25.04
CA ALA A 98 -8.62 -12.46 24.03
C ALA A 98 -8.47 -10.98 24.41
N GLU A 99 -8.77 -10.63 25.66
CA GLU A 99 -8.62 -9.27 26.18
C GLU A 99 -7.15 -8.84 26.23
N VAL A 100 -6.25 -9.72 26.68
CA VAL A 100 -4.80 -9.45 26.67
C VAL A 100 -4.32 -9.17 25.25
N ARG A 101 -4.76 -9.96 24.27
CA ARG A 101 -4.40 -9.76 22.84
C ARG A 101 -4.93 -8.43 22.32
N GLN A 102 -6.18 -8.08 22.65
CA GLN A 102 -6.76 -6.79 22.25
C GLN A 102 -6.00 -5.61 22.84
N LYS A 103 -5.66 -5.69 24.13
CA LYS A 103 -4.87 -4.67 24.83
C LYS A 103 -3.48 -4.55 24.21
N GLN A 104 -2.80 -5.67 23.96
CA GLN A 104 -1.51 -5.69 23.31
C GLN A 104 -1.57 -5.05 21.91
N GLN A 105 -2.58 -5.39 21.11
CA GLN A 105 -2.78 -4.82 19.78
C GLN A 105 -3.00 -3.30 19.85
N THR A 106 -3.81 -2.84 20.81
CA THR A 106 -4.11 -1.42 21.01
C THR A 106 -2.87 -0.64 21.44
N ASN A 107 -2.10 -1.17 22.38
CA ASN A 107 -0.84 -0.57 22.85
C ASN A 107 0.21 -0.49 21.73
N GLN A 108 0.31 -1.52 20.89
CA GLN A 108 1.20 -1.49 19.74
C GLN A 108 0.79 -0.41 18.72
N ARG A 109 -0.51 -0.25 18.47
CA ARG A 109 -1.03 0.79 17.57
C ARG A 109 -0.77 2.20 18.12
N SER A 110 -1.07 2.44 19.39
CA SER A 110 -0.86 3.75 20.02
C SER A 110 0.62 4.12 20.09
N SER A 111 1.49 3.18 20.48
CA SER A 111 2.94 3.39 20.51
C SER A 111 3.52 3.72 19.13
N LYS A 112 3.10 2.99 18.08
CA LYS A 112 3.50 3.27 16.70
C LYS A 112 3.09 4.68 16.27
N LEU A 113 1.86 5.09 16.58
CA LEU A 113 1.37 6.43 16.25
C LEU A 113 2.17 7.51 16.98
N GLN A 114 2.38 7.36 18.29
CA GLN A 114 3.14 8.31 19.10
C GLN A 114 4.58 8.46 18.59
N LYS A 115 5.23 7.36 18.19
CA LYS A 115 6.58 7.39 17.63
C LYS A 115 6.61 8.17 16.31
N LYS A 116 5.63 7.97 15.43
CA LYS A 116 5.54 8.71 14.15
C LYS A 116 5.40 10.21 14.38
N LEU A 117 4.51 10.62 15.29
CA LEU A 117 4.31 12.04 15.62
C LEU A 117 5.60 12.70 16.13
N LYS A 118 6.33 12.02 17.02
CA LYS A 118 7.63 12.52 17.53
C LYS A 118 8.68 12.65 16.43
N GLN A 119 8.73 11.69 15.51
CA GLN A 119 9.67 11.73 14.38
C GLN A 119 9.34 12.89 13.43
N GLU A 120 8.06 13.08 13.11
CA GLU A 120 7.61 14.17 12.24
C GLU A 120 7.89 15.55 12.86
N GLU A 121 7.66 15.70 14.17
CA GLU A 121 7.97 16.93 14.89
C GLU A 121 9.48 17.24 14.86
N GLN A 122 10.32 16.24 15.12
CA GLN A 122 11.79 16.39 15.04
C GLN A 122 12.25 16.74 13.62
N GLU A 123 11.69 16.07 12.60
CA GLU A 123 12.02 16.36 11.21
C GLU A 123 11.59 17.77 10.79
N ARG A 124 10.43 18.23 11.26
CA ARG A 124 9.96 19.59 11.02
C ARG A 124 10.89 20.63 11.64
N MET A 125 11.33 20.42 12.87
CA MET A 125 12.28 21.31 13.54
C MET A 125 13.62 21.34 12.79
N ARG A 126 14.16 20.16 12.44
CA ARG A 126 15.40 20.05 11.66
C ARG A 126 15.30 20.78 10.31
N ARG A 127 14.19 20.58 9.58
CA ARG A 127 13.94 21.26 8.30
C ARG A 127 13.89 22.78 8.46
N GLN A 128 13.23 23.28 9.50
CA GLN A 128 13.17 24.72 9.77
C GLN A 128 14.55 25.31 10.10
N GLU A 129 15.39 24.57 10.83
CA GLU A 129 16.77 24.98 11.12
C GLU A 129 17.64 25.01 9.85
N GLU A 130 17.53 23.96 9.02
CA GLU A 130 18.21 23.89 7.72
C GLU A 130 17.78 25.04 6.80
N GLU A 131 16.47 25.34 6.72
CA GLU A 131 15.94 26.46 5.94
C GLU A 131 16.44 27.82 6.45
N LYS A 132 16.49 28.02 7.77
CA LYS A 132 17.05 29.24 8.37
C LYS A 132 18.53 29.40 8.06
N LEU A 133 19.31 28.31 8.11
CA LEU A 133 20.74 28.33 7.78
C LEU A 133 20.94 28.66 6.28
N LEU A 134 20.17 28.01 5.41
CA LEU A 134 20.21 28.25 3.98
C LEU A 134 19.86 29.71 3.65
N GLN A 135 18.85 30.26 4.32
CA GLN A 135 18.45 31.64 4.15
C GLN A 135 19.56 32.61 4.57
N LYS A 136 20.22 32.38 5.72
CA LYS A 136 21.40 33.16 6.14
C LYS A 136 22.51 33.13 5.10
N MET A 137 22.84 31.95 4.58
CA MET A 137 23.88 31.82 3.54
C MET A 137 23.50 32.56 2.25
N LYS A 138 22.22 32.52 1.84
CA LYS A 138 21.73 33.28 0.68
C LYS A 138 21.81 34.78 0.91
N ASP A 139 21.44 35.27 2.09
CA ASP A 139 21.48 36.69 2.41
C ASP A 139 22.92 37.20 2.49
N GLU A 140 23.85 36.40 3.05
CA GLU A 140 25.28 36.70 3.00
C GLU A 140 25.79 36.77 1.55
N GLN A 141 25.40 35.81 0.70
CA GLN A 141 25.80 35.80 -0.71
C GLN A 141 25.22 37.00 -1.46
N ARG A 142 23.95 37.36 -1.20
CA ARG A 142 23.31 38.54 -1.77
C ARG A 142 24.03 39.81 -1.35
N SER A 143 24.33 39.97 -0.06
CA SER A 143 25.10 41.11 0.45
C SER A 143 26.50 41.20 -0.19
N LYS A 144 27.22 40.08 -0.30
CA LYS A 144 28.51 40.03 -1.01
C LYS A 144 28.39 40.44 -2.48
N SER A 145 27.33 40.00 -3.15
CA SER A 145 27.05 40.33 -4.56
C SER A 145 26.67 41.79 -4.74
N GLU A 146 25.85 42.35 -3.84
CA GLU A 146 25.50 43.76 -3.81
C GLU A 146 26.75 44.62 -3.60
N ILE A 147 27.57 44.29 -2.59
CA ILE A 147 28.86 44.94 -2.36
C ILE A 147 29.73 44.84 -3.62
N GLN A 148 29.83 43.66 -4.26
CA GLN A 148 30.61 43.48 -5.48
C GLN A 148 30.06 44.27 -6.69
N SER A 149 28.74 44.46 -6.76
CA SER A 149 28.08 45.21 -7.84
C SER A 149 28.17 46.73 -7.65
N LEU A 150 28.10 47.19 -6.39
CA LEU A 150 28.22 48.58 -5.97
C LEU A 150 29.67 49.02 -5.91
N LEU A 151 30.60 48.08 -5.66
CA LEU A 151 32.02 48.29 -5.94
C LEU A 151 32.11 48.62 -7.43
N PRO A 152 32.56 49.83 -7.79
CA PRO A 152 32.58 50.23 -9.18
C PRO A 152 33.43 49.21 -9.94
N ARG A 153 33.00 48.83 -11.16
CA ARG A 153 33.83 48.13 -12.17
C ARG A 153 35.20 48.81 -12.44
N ARG A 154 35.50 49.91 -11.77
CA ARG A 154 36.74 50.69 -11.70
C ARG A 154 37.79 50.02 -10.81
N LEU A 155 38.21 48.81 -11.15
CA LEU A 155 39.66 48.70 -11.28
C LEU A 155 39.95 49.48 -12.56
N SER A 156 40.47 50.69 -12.39
CA SER A 156 41.00 51.46 -13.51
C SER A 156 41.86 50.53 -14.38
N PRO A 157 41.90 50.70 -15.72
CA PRO A 157 42.80 49.94 -16.58
C PRO A 157 44.26 49.96 -16.07
N ILE A 158 44.60 50.95 -15.24
CA ILE A 158 45.86 51.10 -14.51
C ILE A 158 46.07 49.99 -13.44
N ARG A 159 45.09 49.69 -12.58
CA ARG A 159 45.23 48.61 -11.57
C ARG A 159 45.25 47.22 -12.20
N TYR A 160 44.42 46.97 -13.22
CA TYR A 160 44.44 45.70 -13.96
C TYR A 160 45.74 45.52 -14.77
N ARG A 161 46.29 46.59 -15.37
CA ARG A 161 47.64 46.57 -15.98
C ARG A 161 48.70 46.25 -14.95
N PHE A 162 48.70 46.90 -13.79
CA PHE A 162 49.72 46.70 -12.75
C PHE A 162 49.74 45.26 -12.21
N ILE A 163 48.58 44.68 -11.90
CA ILE A 163 48.49 43.28 -11.42
C ILE A 163 48.93 42.30 -12.51
N THR A 164 48.53 42.54 -13.78
CA THR A 164 48.91 41.68 -14.91
C THR A 164 50.40 41.78 -15.24
N THR A 165 51.00 42.97 -15.15
CA THR A 165 52.45 43.16 -15.35
C THR A 165 53.25 42.52 -14.25
N MET A 166 52.82 42.63 -12.98
CA MET A 166 53.48 42.02 -11.83
C MET A 166 53.42 40.49 -11.88
N PHE A 167 52.26 39.91 -12.23
CA PHE A 167 52.11 38.45 -12.35
C PHE A 167 52.89 37.87 -13.54
N LYS A 168 53.05 38.62 -14.64
CA LYS A 168 53.93 38.25 -15.75
C LYS A 168 55.40 38.37 -15.35
N SER A 169 55.82 39.47 -14.70
CA SER A 169 57.22 39.67 -14.27
C SER A 169 57.68 38.68 -13.20
N ASP A 170 56.80 38.30 -12.27
CA ASP A 170 57.10 37.26 -11.27
C ASP A 170 57.30 35.90 -11.93
N ASN A 171 56.53 35.59 -12.98
CA ASN A 171 56.70 34.36 -13.77
C ASN A 171 58.00 34.39 -14.60
N TYR A 172 58.38 35.55 -15.17
CA TYR A 172 59.68 35.74 -15.82
C TYR A 172 60.85 35.63 -14.84
N GLN A 173 60.73 36.12 -13.59
CA GLN A 173 61.75 35.94 -12.57
C GLN A 173 61.82 34.51 -12.05
N ARG A 174 60.70 33.78 -11.98
CA ARG A 174 60.67 32.35 -11.64
C ARG A 174 61.30 31.48 -12.73
N LEU A 175 61.04 31.76 -14.00
CA LEU A 175 61.69 31.12 -15.15
C LEU A 175 63.17 31.49 -15.27
N SER A 176 63.54 32.73 -14.93
CA SER A 176 64.94 33.21 -14.94
C SER A 176 65.74 32.66 -13.75
N ARG A 177 65.15 32.53 -12.55
CA ARG A 177 65.75 31.82 -11.40
C ARG A 177 65.87 30.32 -11.67
N SER A 178 64.87 29.70 -12.29
CA SER A 178 64.91 28.27 -12.65
C SER A 178 65.99 27.95 -13.69
N ARG A 179 66.33 28.89 -14.58
CA ARG A 179 67.49 28.76 -15.50
C ARG A 179 68.83 29.10 -14.86
N TYR A 180 68.86 29.93 -13.81
CA TYR A 180 70.09 30.29 -13.07
C TYR A 180 70.52 29.23 -12.04
N TYR A 181 69.60 28.48 -11.44
CA TYR A 181 69.95 27.39 -10.51
C TYR A 181 70.19 26.04 -11.19
N ARG A 182 69.98 25.90 -12.51
CA ARG A 182 70.35 24.68 -13.26
C ARG A 182 71.82 24.67 -13.72
N ARG A 183 72.49 25.82 -13.74
CA ARG A 183 73.87 25.98 -14.28
C ARG A 183 74.96 26.14 -13.21
N LEU A 184 74.59 26.10 -11.93
CA LEU A 184 75.49 26.20 -10.78
C LEU A 184 75.35 24.97 -9.87
N SER A 185 75.49 23.78 -10.47
CA SER A 185 75.92 22.61 -9.73
C SER A 185 77.28 22.18 -10.30
N PRO A 186 78.34 22.46 -9.53
CA PRO A 186 79.35 21.44 -9.31
C PRO A 186 79.57 21.25 -7.81
N ASP A 187 79.20 20.05 -7.37
CA ASP A 187 79.98 19.20 -6.47
C ASP A 187 81.09 19.89 -5.66
N ARG A 188 80.83 20.06 -4.36
CA ARG A 188 81.88 19.97 -3.35
C ARG A 188 81.55 18.83 -2.39
N ARG A 189 81.96 17.63 -2.78
CA ARG A 189 82.71 16.70 -1.92
C ARG A 189 83.53 17.45 -0.87
N SER A 190 83.73 16.79 0.28
CA SER A 190 84.71 17.14 1.33
C SER A 190 84.09 18.06 2.40
N ARG A 191 83.98 17.74 3.69
CA ARG A 191 84.79 16.82 4.51
C ARG A 191 84.40 17.01 5.99
N TYR A 192 84.40 15.92 6.78
CA TYR A 192 84.51 15.80 8.25
C TYR A 192 83.44 16.49 9.13
N TYR A 193 82.95 15.99 10.27
CA TYR A 193 82.85 14.71 11.00
C TYR A 193 82.28 15.14 12.39
N HIS A 194 81.45 14.31 13.04
CA HIS A 194 81.30 14.16 14.51
C HIS A 194 80.69 15.35 15.32
N ASP A 195 79.83 15.20 16.33
CA ASP A 195 79.39 14.10 17.21
C ASP A 195 78.00 14.45 17.81
N VAL A 196 77.09 13.48 17.92
CA VAL A 196 76.59 12.78 19.14
C VAL A 196 75.71 13.63 20.06
#